data_AF-A0A315ZS15-F1
#
_entry.id   AF-A0A315ZS15-F1
#
_cell.length_a   1.000
_cell.length_b   1.000
_cell.length_c   1.000
_cell.angle_alpha   90.00
_cell.angle_beta   90.00
_cell.angle_gamma   90.00
#
_symmetry.space_group_name_H-M   'P 1'
#
loop_
_entity.id
_entity.type
_entity.pdbx_description
1 polymer ?
#
loop_
_entity_poly.entity_id
_entity_poly.type
_entity_poly.pdbx_seq_one_letter_code
_entity_poly.pdbx_strand_id
1 'polypeptide(L)' 'MDFNLEKKHEMARTLFREFAENEVKPLAQEVDETESFPIETVKKMAACGLLGIPVPKENLLGAQG' A
#
# COMPACT_ATOMS: atom_id res chain seq x y z
N MET A 1 22.06 -17.41 -11.88
CA MET A 1 21.18 -16.29 -11.49
C MET A 1 20.53 -16.65 -10.18
N ASP A 2 20.48 -15.71 -9.25
CA ASP A 2 19.73 -15.84 -7.99
C ASP A 2 18.40 -15.10 -8.15
N PHE A 3 17.30 -15.76 -7.78
CA PHE A 3 15.93 -15.24 -7.87
C PHE A 3 15.30 -15.04 -6.48
N ASN A 4 16.06 -15.25 -5.41
CA ASN A 4 15.58 -15.05 -4.06
C ASN A 4 15.42 -13.56 -3.75
N LEU A 5 14.36 -13.24 -3.02
CA LEU A 5 14.14 -11.89 -2.51
C LEU A 5 15.03 -11.65 -1.29
N GLU A 6 15.65 -10.48 -1.22
CA GLU A 6 16.23 -9.99 0.02
C GLU A 6 15.16 -9.91 1.13
N LYS A 7 15.58 -10.09 2.38
CA LYS A 7 14.68 -10.07 3.55
C LYS A 7 13.77 -8.83 3.59
N LYS A 8 14.30 -7.66 3.20
CA LYS A 8 13.52 -6.40 3.15
C LYS A 8 12.36 -6.47 2.15
N HIS A 9 12.56 -7.14 1.01
CA HIS A 9 11.53 -7.31 -0.01
C HIS A 9 10.49 -8.36 0.42
N GLU A 10 10.90 -9.41 1.12
CA GLU A 10 9.98 -10.39 1.72
C GLU A 10 9.06 -9.76 2.77
N MET A 11 9.63 -8.91 3.63
CA MET A 11 8.86 -8.15 4.62
C MET A 11 7.87 -7.20 3.94
N ALA A 12 8.33 -6.45 2.93
CA ALA A 12 7.45 -5.57 2.16
C ALA A 12 6.32 -6.36 1.50
N ARG A 13 6.62 -7.50 0.85
CA ARG A 13 5.61 -8.37 0.22
C ARG A 13 4.55 -8.85 1.21
N THR A 14 4.95 -9.18 2.43
CA THR A 14 4.03 -9.59 3.50
C THR A 14 3.11 -8.44 3.91
N LEU A 15 3.66 -7.25 4.16
CA LEU A 15 2.91 -6.04 4.48
C LEU A 15 1.86 -5.70 3.40
N PHE A 16 2.25 -5.75 2.13
CA PHE A 16 1.33 -5.50 1.01
C PHE A 16 0.21 -6.54 0.92
N ARG A 17 0.54 -7.81 1.13
CA ARG A 17 -0.46 -8.89 1.10
C ARG A 17 -1.50 -8.70 2.18
N GLU A 18 -1.07 -8.43 3.41
CA GLU A 18 -1.96 -8.21 4.54
C GLU A 18 -2.87 -7.00 4.32
N PHE A 19 -2.34 -5.90 3.78
CA PHE A 19 -3.16 -4.74 3.44
C PHE A 19 -4.18 -5.08 2.35
N ALA A 20 -3.77 -5.78 1.29
CA ALA A 20 -4.67 -6.16 0.21
C ALA A 20 -5.80 -7.10 0.69
N GLU A 21 -5.48 -8.08 1.54
CA GLU A 21 -6.46 -9.04 2.05
C GLU A 21 -7.46 -8.40 3.03
N ASN A 22 -7.01 -7.47 3.88
CA ASN A 22 -7.84 -6.91 4.94
C ASN A 22 -8.54 -5.60 4.55
N GLU A 23 -7.94 -4.78 3.70
CA GLU A 23 -8.43 -3.42 3.41
C GLU A 23 -8.94 -3.23 1.98
N VAL A 24 -8.40 -3.99 1.02
CA VAL A 24 -8.79 -3.88 -0.40
C VAL A 24 -9.85 -4.92 -0.76
N LYS A 25 -9.59 -6.20 -0.49
CA LYS A 25 -10.44 -7.33 -0.88
C LYS A 25 -11.90 -7.21 -0.43
N PRO A 26 -12.24 -6.75 0.81
CA PRO A 26 -13.63 -6.66 1.24
C PRO A 26 -14.47 -5.65 0.45
N LEU A 27 -13.84 -4.61 -0.10
CA LEU A 27 -14.51 -3.51 -0.82
C LEU A 27 -14.36 -3.63 -2.34
N ALA A 28 -13.49 -4.51 -2.83
CA ALA A 28 -13.10 -4.58 -4.24
C ALA A 28 -14.30 -4.79 -5.18
N GLN A 29 -15.25 -5.65 -4.82
CA GLN A 29 -16.43 -5.93 -5.66
C GLN A 29 -17.35 -4.71 -5.75
N GLU A 30 -17.69 -4.10 -4.62
CA GLU A 30 -18.57 -2.91 -4.58
C GLU A 30 -17.93 -1.72 -5.31
N VAL A 31 -16.62 -1.52 -5.15
CA VAL A 31 -15.87 -0.47 -5.84
C VAL A 31 -15.91 -0.64 -7.35
N ASP A 32 -15.79 -1.88 -7.84
CA ASP A 32 -15.88 -2.21 -9.27
C ASP A 32 -17.31 -1.97 -9.79
N GLU A 33 -18.31 -2.51 -9.10
CA GLU A 33 -19.73 -2.40 -9.51
C GLU A 33 -20.25 -0.95 -9.50
N THR A 34 -19.76 -0.12 -8.58
CA THR A 34 -20.22 1.27 -8.41
C THR A 34 -19.32 2.31 -9.09
N GLU A 35 -18.18 1.88 -9.64
CA GLU A 35 -17.13 2.77 -10.17
C GLU A 35 -16.67 3.86 -9.18
N SER A 36 -16.81 3.60 -7.87
CA SER A 36 -16.53 4.59 -6.83
C SER A 36 -15.06 4.64 -6.47
N PHE A 37 -14.51 5.84 -6.25
CA PHE A 37 -13.14 5.97 -5.76
C PHE A 37 -13.06 5.61 -4.26
N PRO A 38 -12.25 4.60 -3.85
CA PRO A 38 -12.20 4.12 -2.46
C PRO A 38 -11.32 5.01 -1.58
N ILE A 39 -11.77 6.25 -1.34
CA ILE A 39 -11.01 7.30 -0.63
C ILE A 39 -10.51 6.85 0.75
N GLU A 40 -11.30 6.09 1.49
CA GLU A 40 -10.92 5.62 2.83
C GLU A 40 -9.82 4.55 2.79
N THR A 41 -9.88 3.62 1.83
CA THR A 41 -8.80 2.65 1.59
C THR A 41 -7.51 3.36 1.19
N VAL A 42 -7.58 4.37 0.32
CA VAL A 42 -6.41 5.16 -0.08
C VAL A 42 -5.82 5.94 1.10
N LYS A 43 -6.65 6.54 1.96
CA LYS A 43 -6.18 7.21 3.19
C LYS A 43 -5.45 6.24 4.13
N LYS A 44 -5.98 5.03 4.32
CA LYS A 44 -5.30 3.99 5.10
C LYS A 44 -3.96 3.60 4.47
N MET A 45 -3.93 3.44 3.15
CA MET A 45 -2.70 3.15 2.40
C MET A 45 -1.63 4.24 2.58
N ALA A 46 -2.06 5.51 2.61
CA ALA A 46 -1.20 6.66 2.90
C ALA A 46 -0.64 6.61 4.33
N ALA A 47 -1.49 6.35 5.32
CA ALA A 47 -1.10 6.26 6.74
C ALA A 47 -0.10 5.12 6.99
N CYS A 48 -0.21 4.01 6.24
CA CYS A 48 0.75 2.91 6.27
C CYS A 48 2.06 3.19 5.49
N GLY A 49 2.19 4.36 4.85
CA GLY A 49 3.39 4.74 4.09
C GLY A 49 3.54 4.02 2.74
N LEU A 50 2.48 3.37 2.25
CA LEU A 50 2.54 2.53 1.06
C LEU A 50 2.52 3.30 -0.27
N LEU A 51 2.16 4.60 -0.24
CA LEU A 51 2.03 5.47 -1.42
C LEU A 51 3.34 6.16 -1.85
N GLY A 52 4.41 6.06 -1.07
CA GLY A 52 5.63 6.86 -1.25
C GLY A 52 6.95 6.06 -1.28
N ILE A 53 6.89 4.74 -1.41
CA ILE A 53 8.04 3.84 -1.22
C ILE A 53 9.28 4.18 -2.06
N PRO A 54 9.18 4.53 -3.36
CA PRO A 54 10.36 4.88 -4.14
C PRO A 54 10.84 6.32 -3.93
N VAL A 55 10.08 7.14 -3.19
CA VAL A 55 10.38 8.56 -3.00
C VAL A 55 11.18 8.75 -1.70
N PRO A 56 12.33 9.45 -1.73
CA PRO A 56 13.05 9.81 -0.53
C PRO A 56 12.15 10.56 0.45
N LYS A 57 12.27 10.28 1.76
CA LYS A 57 11.39 10.86 2.79
C LYS A 57 11.34 12.38 2.77
N GLU A 58 12.47 13.04 2.50
CA GLU A 58 12.59 14.51 2.38
C GLU A 58 11.65 15.13 1.33
N ASN A 59 11.23 14.34 0.32
CA ASN A 59 10.40 14.79 -0.79
C ASN A 59 8.93 14.38 -0.62
N LEU A 60 8.56 13.76 0.49
CA LEU A 60 7.16 13.41 0.80
C LEU A 60 6.44 14.60 1.44
N LEU A 61 5.30 14.99 0.87
CA LEU A 61 4.40 15.97 1.48
C LEU A 61 3.96 15.45 2.86
N GLY A 62 4.35 16.15 3.93
CA GLY A 62 4.07 15.75 5.32
C GLY A 62 5.27 15.20 6.10
N ALA A 63 6.49 15.20 5.55
CA ALA A 63 7.71 14.81 6.25
C ALA A 63 8.23 15.84 7.29
N GLN A 64 7.32 16.59 7.93
CA GLN A 64 7.65 17.36 9.14
C GLN A 64 7.36 16.46 10.34
N GLY A 65 8.39 15.71 10.74
CA GLY A 65 8.56 15.21 12.11
C GLY A 65 9.69 15.98 12.77
#